data_AF-A0AAW0M328-F1
#
_entry.id   AF-A0AAW0M328-F1
#
_cell.length_a   1.000
_cell.length_b   1.000
_cell.length_c   1.000
_cell.angle_alpha   90.00
_cell.angle_beta   90.00
_cell.angle_gamma   90.00
#
_symmetry.space_group_name_H-M   'P 1'
#
loop_
_entity.id
_entity.type
_entity.pdbx_description
1 polymer ?
#
loop_
_entity_poly.entity_id
_entity_poly.type
_entity_poly.pdbx_seq_one_letter_code
_entity_poly.pdbx_strand_id
1 'polypeptide(L)'
;MRLYHYNMQAVRELRNCCVIFERLRLLIKTAREGARISSDDRNALLVVAALLLTVTYQAALSPPGGLWQEDKISEGHSAGTAIARTDYVNFPIVVTLNFITFTLSAILTFLLLPSGYISALFKMALVQLWVSYYYSLSIICKSGVLVYSLISTGLKLGI
;
A
#
# COMPACT_ATOMS: atom_id res chain seq x y z
N MET A 1 30.82 3.28 -1.89
CA MET A 1 30.13 3.21 -3.20
C MET A 1 28.69 2.66 -3.12
N ARG A 2 28.39 1.58 -2.36
CA ARG A 2 27.02 1.04 -2.22
C ARG A 2 26.00 1.98 -1.55
N LEU A 3 26.44 2.82 -0.59
CA LEU A 3 25.59 3.83 0.06
C LEU A 3 25.09 4.93 -0.91
N TYR A 4 25.91 5.35 -1.86
CA TYR A 4 25.51 6.32 -2.90
C TYR A 4 24.48 5.71 -3.88
N HIS A 5 24.61 4.42 -4.20
CA HIS A 5 23.66 3.71 -5.03
C HIS A 5 22.28 3.59 -4.37
N TYR A 6 22.24 3.26 -3.07
CA TYR A 6 21.00 3.25 -2.29
C TYR A 6 20.34 4.64 -2.23
N ASN A 7 21.13 5.69 -2.02
CA ASN A 7 20.61 7.06 -1.91
C ASN A 7 20.05 7.57 -3.25
N MET A 8 20.71 7.22 -4.36
CA MET A 8 20.26 7.60 -5.71
C MET A 8 19.04 6.79 -6.16
N GLN A 9 18.91 5.54 -5.71
CA GLN A 9 17.72 4.71 -5.93
C GLN A 9 16.52 5.24 -5.13
N ALA A 10 16.71 5.58 -3.85
CA ALA A 10 15.68 6.21 -3.03
C ALA A 10 15.19 7.55 -3.61
N VAL A 11 16.10 8.40 -4.09
CA VAL A 11 15.74 9.69 -4.73
C VAL A 11 14.99 9.48 -6.06
N ARG A 12 15.29 8.41 -6.80
CA ARG A 12 14.55 8.05 -8.03
C ARG A 12 13.13 7.58 -7.72
N GLU A 13 12.98 6.73 -6.71
CA GLU A 13 11.67 6.27 -6.25
C GLU A 13 10.82 7.44 -5.73
N LEU A 14 11.39 8.33 -4.92
CA LEU A 14 10.71 9.53 -4.44
C LEU A 14 10.25 10.45 -5.58
N ARG A 15 11.08 10.63 -6.60
CA ARG A 15 10.72 11.41 -7.80
C ARG A 15 9.58 10.75 -8.58
N ASN A 16 9.63 9.43 -8.74
CA ASN A 16 8.57 8.67 -9.39
C ASN A 16 7.27 8.75 -8.58
N CYS A 17 7.31 8.62 -7.26
CA CYS A 17 6.16 8.81 -6.38
C CYS A 17 5.53 10.21 -6.56
N CYS A 18 6.35 11.27 -6.61
CA CYS A 18 5.86 12.63 -6.86
C CYS A 18 5.14 12.78 -8.21
N VAL A 19 5.67 12.17 -9.27
CA VAL A 19 5.06 12.22 -10.61
C VAL A 19 3.76 11.40 -10.66
N ILE A 20 3.74 10.25 -10.00
CA ILE A 20 2.54 9.40 -9.86
C ILE A 20 1.47 10.17 -9.10
N PHE A 21 1.85 10.84 -8.02
CA PHE A 21 0.94 11.61 -7.19
C PHE A 21 0.29 12.76 -7.94
N GLU A 22 1.04 13.50 -8.78
CA GLU A 22 0.49 14.56 -9.63
C GLU A 22 -0.42 13.99 -10.74
N ARG A 23 -0.11 12.81 -11.30
CA ARG A 23 -1.00 12.14 -12.27
C ARG A 23 -2.28 11.63 -11.62
N LEU A 24 -2.16 11.05 -10.43
CA LEU A 24 -3.29 10.63 -9.61
C LEU A 24 -4.19 11.84 -9.35
N ARG A 25 -3.62 12.97 -8.95
CA ARG A 25 -4.33 14.23 -8.68
C ARG A 25 -5.20 14.70 -9.84
N LEU A 26 -4.77 14.47 -11.09
CA LEU A 26 -5.52 14.81 -12.30
C LEU A 26 -6.68 13.84 -12.56
N LEU A 27 -6.43 12.52 -12.55
CA LEU A 27 -7.49 11.51 -12.71
C LEU A 27 -8.58 11.64 -11.64
N ILE A 28 -8.15 11.99 -10.44
CA ILE A 28 -9.00 12.23 -9.28
C ILE A 28 -9.90 13.45 -9.47
N LYS A 29 -9.36 14.55 -10.03
CA LYS A 29 -10.18 15.73 -10.35
C LYS A 29 -11.29 15.36 -11.33
N THR A 30 -10.96 14.60 -12.36
CA THR A 30 -11.93 14.13 -13.37
C THR A 30 -12.98 13.20 -12.75
N ALA A 31 -12.59 12.27 -11.87
CA ALA A 31 -13.52 11.39 -11.17
C ALA A 31 -14.42 12.13 -10.17
N ARG A 32 -13.87 13.14 -9.47
CA ARG A 32 -14.56 13.97 -8.49
C ARG A 32 -15.55 14.95 -9.13
N GLU A 33 -15.27 15.42 -10.35
CA GLU A 33 -16.18 16.25 -11.13
C GLU A 33 -17.36 15.43 -11.69
N GLY A 34 -17.17 14.12 -11.92
CA GLY A 34 -18.24 13.20 -12.37
C GLY A 34 -19.18 12.72 -11.27
N ALA A 35 -18.72 12.65 -10.01
CA ALA A 35 -19.50 12.15 -8.89
C ALA A 35 -20.01 13.30 -8.00
N ARG A 36 -21.29 13.68 -8.16
CA ARG A 36 -21.99 14.56 -7.20
C ARG A 36 -22.24 13.79 -5.88
N ILE A 37 -21.20 13.60 -5.07
CA ILE A 37 -21.30 12.94 -3.75
C ILE A 37 -21.75 13.97 -2.71
N SER A 38 -22.77 13.64 -1.91
CA SER A 38 -23.23 14.49 -0.80
C SER A 38 -22.17 14.58 0.31
N SER A 39 -22.27 15.58 1.19
CA SER A 39 -21.36 15.68 2.35
C SER A 39 -21.44 14.45 3.26
N ASP A 40 -22.64 13.89 3.41
CA ASP A 40 -22.93 12.81 4.35
C ASP A 40 -22.39 11.49 3.80
N ASP A 41 -22.60 11.22 2.51
CA ASP A 41 -22.01 10.06 1.84
C ASP A 41 -20.48 10.13 1.86
N ARG A 42 -19.91 11.32 1.62
CA ARG A 42 -18.45 11.51 1.67
C ARG A 42 -17.89 11.19 3.05
N ASN A 43 -18.56 11.62 4.11
CA ASN A 43 -18.13 11.34 5.49
C ASN A 43 -18.26 9.84 5.81
N ALA A 44 -19.36 9.19 5.41
CA ALA A 44 -19.54 7.75 5.57
C ALA A 44 -18.45 6.94 4.82
N LEU A 45 -18.17 7.30 3.56
CA LEU A 45 -17.14 6.66 2.75
C LEU A 45 -15.73 6.88 3.31
N LEU A 46 -15.44 8.04 3.90
CA LEU A 46 -14.17 8.28 4.60
C LEU A 46 -13.98 7.35 5.79
N VAL A 47 -15.04 7.10 6.57
CA VAL A 47 -14.99 6.15 7.68
C VAL A 47 -14.76 4.74 7.16
N VAL A 48 -15.50 4.31 6.14
CA VAL A 48 -15.33 2.99 5.53
C VAL A 48 -13.91 2.81 4.96
N ALA A 49 -13.38 3.81 4.27
CA ALA A 49 -12.04 3.77 3.72
C ALA A 49 -10.97 3.70 4.82
N ALA A 50 -11.13 4.45 5.92
CA ALA A 50 -10.24 4.36 7.08
C ALA A 50 -10.30 2.97 7.74
N LEU A 51 -11.50 2.39 7.87
CA LEU A 51 -11.65 1.03 8.39
C LEU A 51 -10.93 0.01 7.51
N LEU A 52 -11.11 0.07 6.19
CA LEU A 52 -10.41 -0.81 5.27
C LEU A 52 -8.89 -0.65 5.34
N LEU A 53 -8.37 0.58 5.42
CA LEU A 53 -6.95 0.85 5.66
C LEU A 53 -6.44 0.16 6.93
N THR A 54 -7.17 0.30 8.04
CA THR A 54 -6.76 -0.30 9.31
C THR A 54 -6.78 -1.83 9.27
N VAL A 55 -7.85 -2.43 8.73
CA VAL A 55 -7.99 -3.90 8.64
C VAL A 55 -6.91 -4.50 7.75
N THR A 56 -6.65 -3.88 6.60
CA THR A 56 -5.61 -4.36 5.67
C THR A 56 -4.20 -4.18 6.24
N TYR A 57 -3.91 -3.05 6.90
CA TYR A 57 -2.63 -2.86 7.60
C TYR A 57 -2.39 -3.93 8.67
N GLN A 58 -3.40 -4.23 9.48
CA GLN A 58 -3.32 -5.28 10.51
C GLN A 58 -3.14 -6.68 9.90
N ALA A 59 -3.88 -7.00 8.83
CA ALA A 59 -3.77 -8.28 8.15
C ALA A 59 -2.38 -8.51 7.53
N ALA A 60 -1.70 -7.45 7.07
CA ALA A 60 -0.35 -7.55 6.57
C ALA A 60 0.67 -7.83 7.69
N LEU A 61 0.53 -7.19 8.86
CA LEU A 61 1.43 -7.39 10.01
C LEU A 61 1.21 -8.72 10.73
N SER A 62 -0.02 -9.22 10.69
CA SER A 62 -0.44 -10.47 11.32
C SER A 62 -1.01 -11.40 10.26
N PRO A 63 -0.18 -11.93 9.34
CA PRO A 63 -0.65 -12.83 8.31
C PRO A 63 -1.24 -14.10 8.94
N PRO A 64 -2.17 -14.80 8.24
CA PRO A 64 -2.69 -16.08 8.72
C PRO A 64 -1.57 -17.05 9.08
N GLY A 65 -1.73 -17.76 10.20
CA GLY A 65 -0.68 -18.65 10.73
C GLY A 65 0.48 -17.94 11.42
N GLY A 66 0.58 -16.61 11.35
CA GLY A 66 1.59 -15.81 12.04
C GLY A 66 2.93 -15.73 11.30
N LEU A 67 3.95 -15.30 12.04
CA LEU A 67 5.32 -15.15 11.55
C LEU A 67 6.24 -16.21 12.17
N TRP A 68 7.24 -16.63 11.40
CA TRP A 68 8.33 -17.44 11.93
C TRP A 68 9.08 -16.65 13.01
N GLN A 69 9.40 -17.30 14.13
CA GLN A 69 10.07 -16.67 15.29
C GLN A 69 11.58 -16.87 15.31
N GLU A 70 12.08 -17.80 14.50
CA GLU A 70 13.49 -18.18 14.44
C GLU A 70 13.94 -18.33 12.98
N ASP A 71 15.26 -18.27 12.77
CA ASP A 71 15.86 -18.56 11.48
C ASP A 71 16.20 -20.06 11.38
N LYS A 72 15.62 -20.77 10.40
CA LYS A 72 16.03 -22.15 10.07
C LYS A 72 16.34 -22.28 8.58
N ILE A 73 17.63 -22.18 8.28
CA ILE A 73 18.17 -22.27 6.91
C ILE A 73 17.83 -23.63 6.27
N SER A 74 17.83 -24.72 7.05
CA SER A 74 17.51 -26.08 6.58
C SER A 74 16.06 -26.21 6.08
N GLU A 75 15.14 -25.41 6.60
CA GLU A 75 13.71 -25.41 6.25
C GLU A 75 13.34 -24.26 5.31
N GLY A 76 14.31 -23.41 4.93
CA GLY A 76 14.12 -22.33 3.97
C GLY A 76 13.33 -21.11 4.50
N HIS A 77 13.14 -20.99 5.82
CA HIS A 77 12.44 -19.87 6.45
C HIS A 77 13.33 -19.00 7.34
N SER A 78 12.87 -17.78 7.59
CA SER A 78 13.57 -16.77 8.39
C SER A 78 12.60 -16.07 9.32
N ALA A 79 13.10 -15.64 10.47
CA ALA A 79 12.33 -14.89 11.45
C ALA A 79 11.67 -13.66 10.81
N GLY A 80 10.41 -13.40 11.16
CA GLY A 80 9.62 -12.30 10.62
C GLY A 80 8.99 -12.55 9.25
N THR A 81 9.21 -13.70 8.62
CA THR A 81 8.50 -14.09 7.38
C THR A 81 7.18 -14.80 7.70
N ALA A 82 6.18 -14.66 6.82
CA ALA A 82 4.87 -15.28 7.03
C ALA A 82 4.95 -16.82 7.00
N ILE A 83 4.33 -17.48 7.99
CA ILE A 83 4.18 -18.94 8.00
C ILE A 83 3.29 -19.40 6.85
N ALA A 84 2.17 -18.69 6.58
CA ALA A 84 1.28 -19.00 5.47
C ALA A 84 1.95 -18.99 4.09
N ARG A 85 3.18 -18.46 3.95
CA ARG A 85 3.97 -18.55 2.71
C ARG A 85 4.19 -19.98 2.24
N THR A 86 4.14 -20.98 3.13
CA THR A 86 4.25 -22.39 2.75
C THR A 86 3.13 -22.84 1.81
N ASP A 87 2.00 -22.13 1.79
CA ASP A 87 0.95 -22.29 0.78
C ASP A 87 1.25 -21.42 -0.44
N TYR A 88 1.97 -22.00 -1.41
CA TYR A 88 2.40 -21.30 -2.62
C TYR A 88 1.27 -20.86 -3.56
N VAL A 89 0.03 -21.33 -3.36
CA VAL A 89 -1.10 -21.01 -4.23
C VAL A 89 -1.97 -19.92 -3.60
N ASN A 90 -2.44 -20.13 -2.37
CA ASN A 90 -3.43 -19.24 -1.77
C ASN A 90 -2.79 -17.99 -1.16
N PHE A 91 -1.58 -18.10 -0.61
CA PHE A 91 -0.92 -16.98 0.06
C PHE A 91 -0.67 -15.78 -0.87
N PRO A 92 -0.13 -15.95 -2.10
CA PRO A 92 0.02 -14.84 -3.03
C PRO A 92 -1.30 -14.17 -3.40
N ILE A 93 -2.39 -14.93 -3.52
CA ILE A 93 -3.72 -14.40 -3.86
C ILE A 93 -4.22 -13.49 -2.74
N VAL A 94 -4.17 -13.98 -1.49
CA VAL A 94 -4.61 -13.21 -0.31
C VAL A 94 -3.79 -11.94 -0.15
N VAL A 95 -2.46 -12.02 -0.27
CA VAL A 95 -1.57 -10.85 -0.20
C VAL A 95 -1.89 -9.84 -1.30
N THR A 96 -2.16 -10.32 -2.52
CA THR A 96 -2.49 -9.46 -3.66
C THR A 96 -3.79 -8.71 -3.44
N LEU A 97 -4.86 -9.41 -3.05
CA LEU A 97 -6.15 -8.79 -2.76
C LEU A 97 -6.02 -7.77 -1.62
N ASN A 98 -5.29 -8.11 -0.56
CA ASN A 98 -5.08 -7.22 0.57
C ASN A 98 -4.35 -5.92 0.16
N PHE A 99 -3.31 -6.03 -0.67
CA PHE A 99 -2.59 -4.88 -1.21
C PHE A 99 -3.45 -4.00 -2.11
N ILE A 100 -4.28 -4.61 -2.98
CA ILE A 100 -5.22 -3.87 -3.84
C ILE A 100 -6.24 -3.12 -2.97
N THR A 101 -6.85 -3.78 -1.98
CA THR A 101 -7.81 -3.15 -1.07
C THR A 101 -7.18 -2.00 -0.29
N PHE A 102 -5.97 -2.17 0.25
CA PHE A 102 -5.25 -1.11 0.93
C PHE A 102 -5.02 0.09 0.00
N THR A 103 -4.55 -0.15 -1.22
CA THR A 103 -4.27 0.90 -2.21
C THR A 103 -5.53 1.64 -2.63
N LEU A 104 -6.62 0.93 -2.94
CA LEU A 104 -7.90 1.56 -3.29
C LEU A 104 -8.46 2.39 -2.14
N SER A 105 -8.34 1.91 -0.90
CA SER A 105 -8.80 2.63 0.30
C SER A 105 -7.96 3.88 0.56
N ALA A 106 -6.65 3.81 0.35
CA ALA A 106 -5.76 4.97 0.42
C ALA A 106 -6.13 6.03 -0.63
N ILE A 107 -6.35 5.60 -1.87
CA ILE A 107 -6.81 6.47 -2.97
C ILE A 107 -8.15 7.09 -2.60
N LEU A 108 -9.17 6.31 -2.23
CA LEU A 108 -10.49 6.82 -1.82
C LEU A 108 -10.38 7.87 -0.71
N THR A 109 -9.62 7.58 0.35
CA THR A 109 -9.39 8.53 1.45
C THR A 109 -8.75 9.82 0.93
N PHE A 110 -7.75 9.69 0.05
CA PHE A 110 -7.10 10.83 -0.59
C PHE A 110 -8.08 11.71 -1.39
N LEU A 111 -9.05 11.09 -2.08
CA LEU A 111 -10.00 11.79 -2.95
C LEU A 111 -11.03 12.57 -2.12
N LEU A 112 -11.56 11.89 -1.11
CA LEU A 112 -12.67 12.36 -0.30
C LEU A 112 -12.22 13.39 0.73
N LEU A 113 -10.94 13.39 1.14
CA LEU A 113 -10.40 14.43 2.00
C LEU A 113 -10.55 15.82 1.36
N PRO A 114 -11.10 16.81 2.10
CA PRO A 114 -11.30 18.15 1.58
C PRO A 114 -9.97 18.83 1.23
N SER A 115 -10.01 19.89 0.44
CA SER A 115 -8.83 20.73 0.19
C SER A 115 -8.59 21.64 1.40
N GLY A 116 -7.35 21.69 1.89
CA GLY A 116 -6.96 22.55 3.00
C GLY A 116 -5.57 22.17 3.51
N TYR A 117 -4.95 23.06 4.29
CA TYR A 117 -3.60 22.81 4.85
C TYR A 117 -3.58 21.56 5.73
N ILE A 118 -4.55 21.43 6.64
CA ILE A 118 -4.70 20.25 7.52
C ILE A 118 -4.88 18.98 6.68
N SER A 119 -5.77 19.01 5.67
CA SER A 119 -5.97 17.87 4.78
C SER A 119 -4.74 17.51 3.96
N ALA A 120 -3.88 18.48 3.62
CA ALA A 120 -2.61 18.22 2.95
C ALA A 120 -1.65 17.44 3.86
N LEU A 121 -1.62 17.74 5.16
CA LEU A 121 -0.84 16.98 6.14
C LEU A 121 -1.36 15.53 6.25
N PHE A 122 -2.68 15.33 6.33
CA PHE A 122 -3.26 13.98 6.31
C PHE A 122 -2.95 13.22 5.03
N LYS A 123 -2.97 13.90 3.88
CA LYS A 123 -2.60 13.32 2.59
C LYS A 123 -1.12 12.90 2.54
N MET A 124 -0.22 13.71 3.10
CA MET A 124 1.19 13.35 3.26
C MET A 124 1.37 12.12 4.15
N ALA A 125 0.65 12.07 5.29
CA ALA A 125 0.67 10.93 6.19
C ALA A 125 0.13 9.65 5.52
N LEU A 126 -0.91 9.75 4.69
CA LEU A 126 -1.44 8.62 3.91
C LEU A 126 -0.42 8.07 2.91
N VAL A 127 0.37 8.93 2.25
CA VAL A 127 1.46 8.50 1.37
C VAL A 127 2.53 7.75 2.16
N GLN A 128 2.94 8.30 3.31
CA GLN A 128 3.91 7.64 4.18
C GLN A 128 3.42 6.29 4.68
N LEU A 129 2.13 6.20 5.03
CA LEU A 129 1.50 4.94 5.45
C LEU A 129 1.49 3.91 4.31
N TRP A 130 1.18 4.33 3.09
CA TRP A 130 1.22 3.45 1.91
C TRP A 130 2.63 2.92 1.62
N VAL A 131 3.65 3.78 1.74
CA VAL A 131 5.06 3.37 1.62
C VAL A 131 5.46 2.40 2.74
N SER A 132 5.08 2.68 3.99
CA SER A 132 5.35 1.79 5.13
C SER A 132 4.72 0.41 4.94
N TYR A 133 3.46 0.38 4.51
CA TYR A 133 2.72 -0.85 4.24
C TYR A 133 3.41 -1.70 3.15
N TYR A 134 3.86 -1.05 2.08
CA TYR A 134 4.66 -1.68 1.03
C TYR A 134 5.94 -2.34 1.57
N TYR A 135 6.74 -1.59 2.33
CA TYR A 135 7.99 -2.13 2.89
C TYR A 135 7.71 -3.30 3.84
N SER A 136 6.67 -3.19 4.66
CA SER A 136 6.25 -4.26 5.57
C SER A 136 5.94 -5.56 4.82
N LEU A 137 5.09 -5.49 3.78
CA LEU A 137 4.79 -6.66 2.94
C LEU A 137 6.04 -7.22 2.25
N SER A 138 6.97 -6.37 1.82
CA SER A 138 8.20 -6.83 1.17
C SER A 138 9.08 -7.69 2.08
N ILE A 139 9.14 -7.35 3.38
CA ILE A 139 9.86 -8.09 4.41
C ILE A 139 9.13 -9.39 4.72
N ILE A 140 7.82 -9.33 4.97
CA ILE A 140 7.00 -10.46 5.43
C ILE A 140 6.87 -11.54 4.34
N CYS A 141 6.69 -11.15 3.08
CA CYS A 141 6.52 -12.10 1.97
C CYS A 141 7.85 -12.62 1.40
N LYS A 142 8.97 -11.92 1.64
CA LYS A 142 10.32 -12.26 1.15
C LYS A 142 10.33 -12.69 -0.33
N SER A 143 9.50 -12.03 -1.15
CA SER A 143 9.33 -12.29 -2.58
C SER A 143 9.30 -10.97 -3.35
N GLY A 144 10.47 -10.55 -3.83
CA GLY A 144 10.61 -9.31 -4.61
C GLY A 144 9.78 -9.31 -5.90
N VAL A 145 9.49 -10.49 -6.48
CA VAL A 145 8.75 -10.63 -7.73
C VAL A 145 7.25 -10.38 -7.54
N LEU A 146 6.64 -10.93 -6.50
CA LEU A 146 5.23 -10.66 -6.18
C LEU A 146 5.04 -9.19 -5.84
N VAL A 147 5.95 -8.63 -5.04
CA VAL A 147 5.95 -7.23 -4.62
C VAL A 147 6.10 -6.29 -5.82
N TYR A 148 6.99 -6.59 -6.78
CA TYR A 148 7.15 -5.81 -8.01
C TYR A 148 5.92 -5.91 -8.92
N SER A 149 5.29 -7.08 -9.00
CA SER A 149 4.04 -7.29 -9.74
C SER A 149 2.88 -6.51 -9.11
N LEU A 150 2.82 -6.43 -7.79
CA LEU A 150 1.86 -5.64 -7.02
C LEU A 150 2.05 -4.14 -7.22
N ILE A 151 3.29 -3.66 -7.22
CA ILE A 151 3.58 -2.27 -7.63
C ILE A 151 3.14 -2.04 -9.06
N SER A 152 3.49 -2.94 -9.99
CA SER A 152 3.07 -2.80 -11.38
C SER A 152 1.54 -2.78 -11.50
N THR A 153 0.80 -3.57 -10.74
CA THR A 153 -0.66 -3.61 -10.81
C THR A 153 -1.29 -2.43 -10.09
N GLY A 154 -0.85 -2.07 -8.89
CA GLY A 154 -1.32 -0.86 -8.20
C GLY A 154 -1.02 0.42 -8.98
N LEU A 155 0.13 0.47 -9.65
CA LEU A 155 0.51 1.56 -10.55
C LEU A 155 -0.32 1.55 -11.84
N LYS A 156 -0.62 0.36 -12.41
CA LYS A 156 -1.46 0.22 -13.62
C LYS A 156 -2.96 0.43 -13.37
N LEU A 157 -3.46 0.10 -12.18
CA LEU A 157 -4.85 0.33 -11.75
C LEU A 157 -5.09 1.80 -11.39
N GLY A 158 -4.01 2.57 -11.19
CA GLY A 158 -4.04 4.02 -10.97
C GLY A 158 -3.68 4.87 -12.20
N ILE A 159 -3.64 4.27 -13.40
CA ILE A 159 -3.47 4.95 -14.71
C ILE A 159 -4.74 4.76 -15.54
#